data_AF-A0A170W1T2-F1
#
_entry.id   AF-A0A170W1T2-F1
#
_cell.length_a   1.000
_cell.length_b   1.000
_cell.length_c   1.000
_cell.angle_alpha   90.00
_cell.angle_beta   90.00
_cell.angle_gamma   90.00
#
_symmetry.space_group_name_H-M   'P 1'
#
loop_
_entity.id
_entity.type
_entity.pdbx_description
1 polymer ?
#
loop_
_entity_poly.entity_id
_entity_poly.type
_entity_poly.pdbx_seq_one_letter_code
_entity_poly.pdbx_strand_id
1 'polypeptide(L)'
;VYSCLLYLYDLLYNYNERLDEIEDILTENRIWKERTIGVGVITAEQALTYAASGPILRGSGVKWDMRKVQPYDAYPLVDFEIPIGTHGDCYDRYLCRFREMRESLKIMEQCINQMPEGEIKTDDIKISPPKRGEMKRSMEALIHHFKLFSQGFTVPPGATYSAIESPKGELG
;
A
#
# COMPACT_ATOMS: atom_id res chain seq x y z
N VAL A 1 14.15 15.38 -9.63
CA VAL A 1 13.34 14.16 -9.83
C VAL A 1 14.22 12.98 -10.17
N TYR A 2 14.98 13.02 -11.28
CA TYR A 2 15.90 11.93 -11.67
C TYR A 2 16.90 11.49 -10.60
N SER A 3 17.55 12.42 -9.89
CA SER A 3 18.43 12.07 -8.77
C SER A 3 17.72 11.36 -7.61
N CYS A 4 16.45 11.67 -7.35
CA CYS A 4 15.66 11.00 -6.32
C CYS A 4 15.22 9.59 -6.78
N LEU A 5 14.87 9.43 -8.05
CA LEU A 5 14.52 8.12 -8.62
C LEU A 5 15.72 7.17 -8.60
N LEU A 6 16.91 7.67 -8.92
CA LEU A 6 18.16 6.90 -8.82
C LEU A 6 18.42 6.46 -7.37
N TYR A 7 18.24 7.35 -6.40
CA TYR A 7 18.38 7.00 -4.98
C TYR A 7 17.39 5.93 -4.54
N LEU A 8 16.13 6.02 -5.00
CA LEU A 8 15.13 4.98 -4.73
C LEU A 8 15.53 3.64 -5.33
N TYR A 9 16.06 3.65 -6.56
CA TYR A 9 16.52 2.43 -7.22
C TYR A 9 17.66 1.75 -6.44
N ASP A 10 18.65 2.53 -6.00
CA ASP A 10 19.75 2.02 -5.16
C ASP A 10 19.22 1.46 -3.82
N LEU A 11 18.21 2.12 -3.23
CA LEU A 11 17.58 1.64 -2.01
C LEU A 11 16.85 0.30 -2.22
N LEU A 12 16.13 0.13 -3.33
CA LEU A 12 15.44 -1.13 -3.66
C LEU A 12 16.43 -2.29 -3.73
N TYR A 13 17.57 -2.09 -4.41
CA TYR A 13 18.60 -3.12 -4.53
C TYR A 13 19.14 -3.55 -3.16
N ASN A 14 19.54 -2.57 -2.34
CA ASN A 14 20.07 -2.84 -1.00
C ASN A 14 19.03 -3.48 -0.07
N TYR A 15 17.75 -3.09 -0.18
CA TYR A 15 16.70 -3.62 0.68
C TYR A 15 16.40 -5.09 0.41
N ASN A 16 16.52 -5.54 -0.85
CA ASN A 16 16.30 -6.94 -1.19
C ASN A 16 17.35 -7.85 -0.51
N GLU A 17 18.63 -7.46 -0.53
CA GLU A 17 19.69 -8.18 0.19
C GLU A 17 19.42 -8.25 1.70
N ARG A 18 18.90 -7.16 2.29
CA ARG A 18 18.52 -7.13 3.71
C ARG A 18 17.33 -8.03 4.03
N LEU A 19 16.38 -8.18 3.11
CA LEU A 19 15.28 -9.12 3.29
C LEU A 19 15.78 -10.57 3.30
N ASP A 20 16.71 -10.90 2.40
CA ASP A 20 17.33 -12.23 2.34
C ASP A 20 18.09 -12.55 3.65
N GLU A 21 18.89 -11.60 4.18
CA GLU A 21 19.57 -11.77 5.48
C GLU A 21 18.58 -12.05 6.63
N ILE A 22 17.43 -11.38 6.65
CA ILE A 22 16.41 -11.59 7.69
C ILE A 22 15.72 -12.96 7.50
N GLU A 23 15.46 -13.34 6.25
CA GLU A 23 14.85 -14.62 5.91
C GLU A 23 15.75 -15.79 6.33
N ASP A 24 17.06 -15.70 6.08
CA ASP A 24 18.05 -16.71 6.48
C ASP A 24 18.09 -16.94 8.00
N ILE A 25 17.92 -15.88 8.79
CA ILE A 25 17.97 -15.95 10.26
C ILE A 25 16.67 -16.51 10.86
N LEU A 26 15.51 -16.26 10.24
CA LEU A 26 14.20 -16.55 10.82
C LEU A 26 13.46 -17.71 10.15
N THR A 27 13.41 -17.76 8.83
CA THR A 27 12.49 -18.64 8.10
C THR A 27 12.81 -20.10 8.33
N GLU A 28 14.09 -20.49 8.29
CA GLU A 28 14.56 -21.87 8.53
C GLU A 28 14.93 -22.14 9.99
N ASN A 29 14.80 -21.16 10.87
CA ASN A 29 15.15 -21.31 12.26
C ASN A 29 14.16 -22.24 12.98
N ARG A 30 14.70 -23.34 13.54
CA ARG A 30 13.90 -24.34 14.25
C ARG A 30 13.14 -23.75 15.45
N ILE A 31 13.77 -22.84 16.21
CA ILE A 31 13.13 -22.19 17.37
C ILE A 31 11.96 -21.32 16.89
N TRP A 32 12.12 -20.64 15.76
CA TRP A 32 11.06 -19.82 15.18
C TRP A 32 9.87 -20.66 14.71
N LYS A 33 10.15 -21.74 13.96
CA LYS A 33 9.15 -22.70 13.50
C LYS A 33 8.39 -23.32 14.67
N GLU A 34 9.08 -23.81 15.70
CA GLU A 34 8.47 -24.39 16.91
C GLU A 34 7.54 -23.41 17.65
N ARG A 35 7.78 -22.09 17.55
CA ARG A 35 6.99 -21.06 18.25
C ARG A 35 5.83 -20.49 17.44
N THR A 36 5.79 -20.75 16.14
CA THR A 36 4.85 -20.10 15.21
C THR A 36 3.97 -21.09 14.46
N ILE A 37 4.48 -22.29 14.14
CA ILE A 37 3.72 -23.32 13.44
C ILE A 37 2.65 -23.87 14.37
N GLY A 38 1.40 -23.93 13.87
CA GLY A 38 0.25 -24.44 14.64
C GLY A 38 -0.21 -23.52 15.78
N VAL A 39 0.34 -22.31 15.90
CA VAL A 39 -0.09 -21.31 16.90
C VAL A 39 -1.06 -20.33 16.27
N GLY A 40 -2.17 -20.05 16.97
CA GLY A 40 -3.14 -19.04 16.54
C GLY A 40 -3.82 -19.36 15.21
N VAL A 41 -4.11 -20.64 14.98
CA VAL A 41 -4.78 -21.15 13.77
C VAL A 41 -6.18 -20.55 13.64
N ILE A 42 -6.44 -19.92 12.50
CA ILE A 42 -7.75 -19.37 12.14
C ILE A 42 -8.19 -20.04 10.84
N THR A 43 -9.39 -20.64 10.86
CA THR A 43 -9.98 -21.21 9.63
C THR A 43 -10.56 -20.11 8.74
N ALA A 44 -10.68 -20.37 7.43
CA ALA A 44 -11.28 -19.43 6.49
C ALA A 44 -12.69 -18.97 6.91
N GLU A 45 -13.52 -19.88 7.41
CA GLU A 45 -14.88 -19.56 7.88
C GLU A 45 -14.87 -18.65 9.12
N GLN A 46 -13.97 -18.92 10.07
CA GLN A 46 -13.80 -18.06 11.25
C GLN A 46 -13.27 -16.68 10.87
N ALA A 47 -12.30 -16.60 9.94
CA ALA A 47 -11.77 -15.33 9.47
C ALA A 47 -12.87 -14.44 8.86
N LEU A 48 -13.74 -15.01 8.04
CA LEU A 48 -14.89 -14.31 7.46
C LEU A 48 -15.92 -13.91 8.52
N THR A 49 -16.22 -14.80 9.46
CA THR A 49 -17.18 -14.53 10.56
C THR A 49 -16.70 -13.41 11.46
N TYR A 50 -15.38 -13.31 11.71
CA TYR A 50 -14.77 -12.25 12.50
C TYR A 50 -14.50 -10.97 11.72
N ALA A 51 -14.90 -10.91 10.44
CA ALA A 51 -14.58 -9.81 9.52
C ALA A 51 -13.08 -9.48 9.51
N ALA A 52 -12.22 -10.50 9.61
CA ALA A 52 -10.79 -10.33 9.51
C ALA A 52 -10.40 -10.05 8.05
N SER A 53 -9.46 -9.13 7.85
CA SER A 53 -9.00 -8.70 6.52
C SER A 53 -7.47 -8.78 6.38
N GLY A 54 -6.97 -8.57 5.16
CA GLY A 54 -5.53 -8.53 4.85
C GLY A 54 -4.78 -9.83 5.16
N PRO A 55 -3.60 -9.76 5.82
CA PRO A 55 -2.76 -10.94 6.05
C PRO A 55 -3.43 -12.05 6.87
N ILE A 56 -4.40 -11.71 7.73
CA ILE A 56 -5.11 -12.72 8.54
C ILE A 56 -6.03 -13.55 7.65
N LEU A 57 -6.76 -12.89 6.75
CA LEU A 57 -7.66 -13.54 5.81
C LEU A 57 -6.88 -14.36 4.77
N ARG A 58 -5.81 -13.78 4.21
CA ARG A 58 -4.92 -14.44 3.24
C ARG A 58 -4.15 -15.62 3.85
N GLY A 59 -3.67 -15.47 5.08
CA GLY A 59 -3.01 -16.56 5.81
C GLY A 59 -3.92 -17.78 6.01
N SER A 60 -5.22 -17.55 6.15
CA SER A 60 -6.26 -18.58 6.32
C SER A 60 -6.70 -19.25 5.00
N GLY A 61 -6.06 -18.91 3.87
CA GLY A 61 -6.32 -19.52 2.56
C GLY A 61 -7.36 -18.79 1.69
N VAL A 62 -7.91 -17.67 2.15
CA VAL A 62 -8.91 -16.91 1.38
C VAL A 62 -8.20 -15.95 0.42
N LYS A 63 -8.50 -16.07 -0.88
CA LYS A 63 -7.93 -15.22 -1.94
C LYS A 63 -8.67 -13.88 -2.03
N TRP A 64 -8.37 -12.98 -1.09
CA TRP A 64 -8.97 -11.65 -1.04
C TRP A 64 -7.91 -10.56 -0.87
N ASP A 65 -7.94 -9.58 -1.76
CA ASP A 65 -7.10 -8.38 -1.73
C ASP A 65 -7.79 -7.28 -2.54
N MET A 66 -8.08 -6.14 -1.92
CA MET A 66 -8.81 -5.08 -2.62
C MET A 66 -8.05 -4.51 -3.81
N ARG A 67 -6.71 -4.54 -3.78
CA ARG A 67 -5.88 -4.02 -4.90
C ARG A 67 -6.05 -4.79 -6.20
N LYS A 68 -6.59 -6.03 -6.15
CA LYS A 68 -6.95 -6.81 -7.33
C LYS A 68 -8.46 -6.92 -7.54
N VAL A 69 -9.25 -7.07 -6.47
CA VAL A 69 -10.71 -7.27 -6.59
C VAL A 69 -11.45 -5.96 -6.88
N GLN A 70 -11.06 -4.88 -6.20
CA GLN A 70 -11.63 -3.54 -6.35
C GLN A 70 -10.48 -2.54 -6.51
N PRO A 71 -9.77 -2.60 -7.65
CA PRO A 71 -8.52 -1.88 -7.78
C PRO A 71 -8.77 -0.37 -7.81
N TYR A 72 -7.95 0.36 -7.06
CA TYR A 72 -7.94 1.82 -6.98
C TYR A 72 -6.61 2.36 -7.50
N ASP A 73 -6.55 3.68 -7.72
CA ASP A 73 -5.39 4.38 -8.28
C ASP A 73 -4.80 3.68 -9.52
N ALA A 74 -3.52 3.33 -9.48
CA ALA A 74 -2.79 2.70 -10.58
C ALA A 74 -2.50 1.20 -10.36
N TYR A 75 -3.09 0.56 -9.34
CA TYR A 75 -2.92 -0.89 -9.11
C TYR A 75 -3.32 -1.80 -10.29
N PRO A 76 -4.31 -1.47 -11.15
CA PRO A 76 -4.58 -2.25 -12.36
C PRO A 76 -3.43 -2.28 -13.37
N LEU A 77 -2.53 -1.29 -13.33
CA LEU A 77 -1.46 -1.11 -14.31
C LEU A 77 -0.16 -1.82 -13.91
N VAL A 78 -0.09 -2.36 -12.69
CA VAL A 78 1.10 -3.02 -12.14
C VAL A 78 0.88 -4.52 -11.92
N ASP A 79 1.91 -5.29 -12.21
CA ASP A 79 1.91 -6.74 -12.12
C ASP A 79 2.55 -7.22 -10.81
N PHE A 80 1.71 -7.75 -9.93
CA PHE A 80 2.11 -8.35 -8.66
C PHE A 80 1.22 -9.54 -8.31
N GLU A 81 1.76 -10.43 -7.48
CA GLU A 81 1.09 -11.62 -6.98
C GLU A 81 0.63 -11.43 -5.53
N ILE A 82 -0.40 -12.18 -5.13
CA ILE A 82 -0.94 -12.14 -3.76
C ILE A 82 -0.50 -13.40 -3.05
N PRO A 83 0.29 -13.32 -1.96
CA PRO A 83 0.65 -14.48 -1.20
C PRO A 83 -0.55 -15.00 -0.40
N ILE A 84 -0.71 -16.32 -0.40
CA ILE A 84 -1.82 -17.02 0.24
C ILE A 84 -1.20 -18.10 1.15
N GLY A 85 -1.67 -18.15 2.39
CA GLY A 85 -1.32 -19.20 3.35
C GLY A 85 -2.20 -20.43 3.15
N THR A 86 -1.88 -21.51 3.87
CA THR A 86 -2.59 -22.80 3.70
C THR A 86 -3.16 -23.34 5.01
N HIS A 87 -2.48 -23.10 6.11
CA HIS A 87 -2.80 -23.61 7.43
C HIS A 87 -3.48 -22.58 8.33
N GLY A 88 -3.33 -21.27 8.05
CA GLY A 88 -3.98 -20.22 8.85
C GLY A 88 -3.29 -19.94 10.19
N ASP A 89 -2.04 -20.37 10.36
CA ASP A 89 -1.28 -20.18 11.59
C ASP A 89 -0.48 -18.85 11.61
N CYS A 90 0.26 -18.61 12.68
CA CYS A 90 1.16 -17.46 12.78
C CYS A 90 2.30 -17.50 11.76
N TYR A 91 2.78 -18.69 11.39
CA TYR A 91 3.90 -18.85 10.46
C TYR A 91 3.48 -18.48 9.03
N ASP A 92 2.31 -18.91 8.58
CA ASP A 92 1.76 -18.52 7.28
C ASP A 92 1.54 -17.02 7.17
N ARG A 93 1.07 -16.37 8.23
CA ARG A 93 0.92 -14.90 8.27
C ARG A 93 2.26 -14.18 8.20
N TYR A 94 3.29 -14.74 8.82
CA TYR A 94 4.67 -14.26 8.70
C TYR A 94 5.15 -14.38 7.24
N LEU A 95 5.01 -15.55 6.63
CA LEU A 95 5.42 -15.78 5.24
C LEU A 95 4.66 -14.88 4.25
N CYS A 96 3.36 -14.68 4.46
CA CYS A 96 2.56 -13.76 3.63
C CYS A 96 3.14 -12.34 3.69
N ARG A 97 3.49 -11.84 4.88
CA ARG A 97 4.12 -10.52 5.03
C ARG A 97 5.49 -10.43 4.36
N PHE A 98 6.32 -11.46 4.46
CA PHE A 98 7.62 -11.48 3.78
C PHE A 98 7.47 -11.43 2.27
N ARG A 99 6.55 -12.23 1.72
CA ARG A 99 6.24 -12.20 0.29
C ARG A 99 5.61 -10.88 -0.15
N GLU A 100 4.74 -10.28 0.66
CA GLU A 100 4.19 -8.94 0.40
C GLU A 100 5.28 -7.86 0.34
N MET A 101 6.33 -7.95 1.16
CA MET A 101 7.46 -7.03 1.07
C MET A 101 8.18 -7.18 -0.27
N ARG A 102 8.43 -8.42 -0.73
CA ARG A 102 9.05 -8.67 -2.06
C ARG A 102 8.18 -8.17 -3.20
N GLU A 103 6.87 -8.44 -3.17
CA GLU A 103 5.93 -7.93 -4.17
C GLU A 103 5.81 -6.39 -4.13
N SER A 104 5.94 -5.77 -2.96
CA SER A 104 5.97 -4.31 -2.83
C SER A 104 7.22 -3.72 -3.49
N LEU A 105 8.39 -4.37 -3.37
CA LEU A 105 9.60 -3.97 -4.09
C LEU A 105 9.40 -4.04 -5.60
N LYS A 106 8.80 -5.13 -6.08
CA LYS A 106 8.48 -5.33 -7.50
C LYS A 106 7.53 -4.26 -8.05
N ILE A 107 6.51 -3.88 -7.28
CA ILE A 107 5.60 -2.77 -7.63
C ILE A 107 6.38 -1.46 -7.72
N MET A 108 7.25 -1.16 -6.74
CA MET A 108 8.04 0.07 -6.76
C MET A 108 8.97 0.14 -7.97
N GLU A 109 9.63 -0.96 -8.33
CA GLU A 109 10.48 -1.04 -9.53
C GLU A 109 9.68 -0.73 -10.80
N GLN A 110 8.50 -1.34 -10.96
CA GLN A 110 7.61 -1.07 -12.09
C GLN A 110 7.16 0.39 -12.13
N CYS A 111 6.78 0.97 -10.99
CA CYS A 111 6.36 2.37 -10.89
C CYS A 111 7.49 3.35 -11.25
N ILE A 112 8.75 3.05 -10.89
CA ILE A 112 9.90 3.87 -11.27
C ILE A 112 10.10 3.82 -12.80
N ASN A 113 10.00 2.62 -13.40
CA ASN A 113 10.22 2.42 -14.83
C ASN A 113 9.08 3.00 -15.69
N GLN A 114 7.85 3.04 -15.19
CA GLN A 114 6.67 3.49 -15.91
C GLN A 114 6.19 4.88 -15.49
N MET A 115 7.03 5.67 -14.82
CA MET A 115 6.63 6.98 -14.28
C MET A 115 6.27 7.96 -15.41
N PRO A 116 5.00 8.40 -15.53
CA PRO A 116 4.62 9.39 -16.53
C PRO A 116 5.09 10.78 -16.11
N GLU A 117 5.38 11.63 -17.10
CA GLU A 117 5.54 13.07 -16.86
C GLU A 117 4.17 13.74 -16.79
N GLY A 118 4.03 14.77 -15.94
CA GLY A 118 2.77 15.51 -15.84
C GLY A 118 2.59 16.35 -14.58
N GLU A 119 1.41 16.93 -14.47
CA GLU A 119 0.91 17.61 -13.26
C GLU A 119 0.66 16.58 -12.16
N ILE A 120 1.08 16.89 -10.92
CA ILE A 120 0.89 16.01 -9.74
C ILE A 120 -0.39 16.31 -8.95
N LYS A 121 -1.09 17.37 -9.31
CA LYS A 121 -2.31 17.84 -8.65
C LYS A 121 -3.38 18.07 -9.70
N THR A 122 -4.63 17.97 -9.28
CA THR A 122 -5.77 18.38 -10.11
C THR A 122 -5.65 19.86 -10.49
N ASP A 123 -5.95 20.16 -11.75
CA ASP A 123 -5.93 21.53 -12.31
C ASP A 123 -6.92 22.50 -11.64
N ASP A 124 -7.90 21.98 -10.87
CA ASP A 124 -8.88 22.79 -10.16
C ASP A 124 -8.28 23.45 -8.90
N ILE A 125 -8.04 24.76 -8.99
CA ILE A 125 -7.48 25.62 -7.94
C ILE A 125 -8.45 25.80 -6.75
N LYS A 126 -9.73 25.44 -6.91
CA LYS A 126 -10.70 25.48 -5.81
C LYS A 126 -10.57 24.28 -4.86
N ILE A 127 -9.99 23.18 -5.35
CA ILE A 127 -9.79 21.94 -4.60
C ILE A 127 -8.32 21.78 -4.21
N SER A 128 -7.40 22.08 -5.13
CA SER A 128 -5.97 21.96 -4.91
C SER A 128 -5.32 23.33 -4.73
N PRO A 129 -4.37 23.50 -3.78
CA PRO A 129 -3.72 24.79 -3.60
C PRO A 129 -2.77 25.09 -4.77
N PRO A 130 -2.76 26.34 -5.28
CA PRO A 130 -1.93 26.72 -6.42
C PRO A 130 -0.44 26.64 -6.10
N LYS A 131 0.39 26.60 -7.14
CA LYS A 131 1.85 26.61 -7.02
C LYS A 131 2.29 27.93 -6.38
N ARG A 132 3.28 27.89 -5.47
CA ARG A 132 3.75 29.08 -4.73
C ARG A 132 4.24 30.23 -5.62
N GLY A 133 4.79 29.92 -6.80
CA GLY A 133 5.23 30.93 -7.76
C GLY A 133 4.06 31.71 -8.36
N GLU A 134 2.95 31.02 -8.65
CA GLU A 134 1.74 31.59 -9.26
C GLU A 134 0.92 32.39 -8.24
N MET A 135 0.79 31.87 -7.02
CA MET A 135 0.14 32.56 -5.89
C MET A 135 0.69 33.98 -5.65
N LYS A 136 1.99 34.20 -5.88
CA LYS A 136 2.64 35.50 -5.67
C LYS A 136 2.46 36.48 -6.83
N ARG A 137 1.94 36.03 -7.97
CA ARG A 137 1.84 36.82 -9.21
C ARG A 137 0.40 37.06 -9.64
N SER A 138 -0.46 36.06 -9.53
CA SER A 138 -1.88 36.15 -9.88
C SER A 138 -2.72 36.50 -8.65
N MET A 139 -3.63 37.46 -8.83
CA MET A 139 -4.59 37.84 -7.80
C MET A 139 -5.57 36.69 -7.53
N GLU A 140 -6.03 35.99 -8.57
CA GLU A 140 -6.96 34.86 -8.47
C GLU A 140 -6.35 33.72 -7.65
N ALA A 141 -5.10 33.35 -7.95
CA ALA A 141 -4.39 32.31 -7.22
C ALA A 141 -4.23 32.66 -5.73
N LEU A 142 -4.00 33.93 -5.40
CA LEU A 142 -3.92 34.40 -4.03
C LEU A 142 -5.28 34.31 -3.31
N ILE A 143 -6.37 34.68 -3.98
CA ILE A 143 -7.73 34.57 -3.44
C ILE A 143 -8.07 33.11 -3.13
N HIS A 144 -7.81 32.20 -4.08
CA HIS A 144 -8.09 30.78 -3.90
C HIS A 144 -7.24 30.16 -2.80
N HIS A 145 -5.95 30.49 -2.75
CA HIS A 145 -5.08 30.06 -1.65
C HIS A 145 -5.62 30.54 -0.30
N PHE A 146 -5.97 31.82 -0.18
CA PHE A 146 -6.48 32.37 1.07
C PHE A 146 -7.79 31.68 1.50
N LYS A 147 -8.75 31.51 0.59
CA LYS A 147 -10.03 30.84 0.89
C LYS A 147 -9.83 29.37 1.28
N LEU A 148 -8.99 28.64 0.57
CA LEU A 148 -8.77 27.21 0.80
C LEU A 148 -8.12 26.94 2.16
N PHE A 149 -7.19 27.79 2.63
CA PHE A 149 -6.54 27.62 3.93
C PHE A 149 -7.31 28.25 5.10
N SER A 150 -8.26 29.16 4.85
CA SER A 150 -9.08 29.77 5.91
C SER A 150 -10.42 29.06 6.09
N GLN A 151 -11.19 28.91 5.01
CA GLN A 151 -12.52 28.30 5.02
C GLN A 151 -12.50 26.81 4.64
N GLY A 152 -11.55 26.39 3.80
CA GLY A 152 -11.59 25.08 3.15
C GLY A 152 -12.43 25.07 1.87
N PHE A 153 -12.48 23.92 1.21
CA PHE A 153 -13.35 23.69 0.05
C PHE A 153 -14.66 23.04 0.48
N THR A 154 -15.74 23.34 -0.23
CA THR A 154 -17.06 22.78 0.05
C THR A 154 -17.22 21.43 -0.62
N VAL A 155 -17.49 20.39 0.18
CA VAL A 155 -17.83 19.05 -0.31
C VAL A 155 -19.35 18.99 -0.53
N PRO A 156 -19.84 18.44 -1.65
CA PRO A 156 -21.28 18.19 -1.86
C PRO A 156 -21.86 17.31 -0.74
N PRO A 157 -23.11 17.55 -0.32
CA PRO A 157 -23.73 16.74 0.73
C PRO A 157 -23.94 15.30 0.25
N GLY A 158 -23.46 14.33 1.05
CA GLY A 158 -23.55 12.90 0.76
C GLY A 158 -22.81 12.06 1.80
N ALA A 159 -22.92 10.74 1.67
CA ALA A 159 -22.16 9.78 2.47
C ALA A 159 -21.54 8.73 1.54
N THR A 160 -20.28 8.38 1.79
CA THR A 160 -19.55 7.36 1.03
C THR A 160 -18.70 6.53 1.99
N TYR A 161 -18.52 5.24 1.69
CA TYR A 161 -17.55 4.37 2.34
C TYR A 161 -16.57 3.90 1.27
N SER A 162 -15.29 4.16 1.48
CA SER A 162 -14.23 3.82 0.52
C SER A 162 -13.11 3.16 1.28
N ALA A 163 -12.88 1.88 0.99
CA ALA A 163 -11.87 1.10 1.65
C ALA A 163 -10.60 0.94 0.77
N ILE A 164 -9.45 0.93 1.43
CA ILE A 164 -8.13 0.68 0.83
C ILE A 164 -7.45 -0.49 1.55
N GLU A 165 -6.58 -1.19 0.84
CA GLU A 165 -5.83 -2.30 1.43
C GLU A 165 -4.62 -1.73 2.16
N SER A 166 -4.80 -1.41 3.44
CA SER A 166 -3.67 -1.04 4.28
C SER A 166 -2.78 -2.26 4.54
N PRO A 167 -1.52 -2.09 4.97
CA PRO A 167 -0.66 -3.22 5.34
C PRO A 167 -1.22 -4.09 6.49
N LYS A 168 -2.21 -3.58 7.23
CA LYS A 168 -2.90 -4.32 8.30
C LYS A 168 -4.17 -5.03 7.81
N GLY A 169 -4.65 -4.71 6.60
CA GLY A 169 -5.91 -5.16 6.02
C GLY A 169 -6.79 -4.00 5.55
N GLU A 170 -8.07 -4.28 5.37
CA GLU A 170 -9.08 -3.34 4.92
C GLU A 170 -9.20 -2.14 5.87
N LEU A 171 -9.03 -0.94 5.33
CA LEU A 171 -9.20 0.33 6.03
C LEU A 171 -10.16 1.19 5.21
N GLY A 172 -11.33 1.52 5.74
CA GLY A 172 -12.29 2.42 5.10
C GLY A 172 -12.82 3.50 6.01
#